data_AF-A0A1H4C2D5-F1
#
_entry.id   AF-A0A1H4C2D5-F1
#
_cell.length_a   1.000
_cell.length_b   1.000
_cell.length_c   1.000
_cell.angle_alpha   90.00
_cell.angle_beta   90.00
_cell.angle_gamma   90.00
#
_symmetry.space_group_name_H-M   'P 1'
#
loop_
_entity.id
_entity.type
_entity.pdbx_description
1 polymer ?
#
loop_
_entity_poly.entity_id
_entity_poly.type
_entity_poly.pdbx_seq_one_letter_code
_entity_poly.pdbx_strand_id
1 'polypeptide(L)'
;MENVKELYKTVEHNMKKRKTIFKTDFLLPKNNFFVGLGSVLNIAGSYFDYNYSKSAAEADRKALVSDWANVGDDFKSAKEVFEKKNSNKLCLK
;
A
#
# COMPACT_ATOMS: atom_id res chain seq x y z
N MET A 1 -3.10 -0.27 -39.20
CA MET A 1 -2.03 -0.51 -38.20
C MET A 1 -2.12 0.42 -36.98
N GLU A 2 -2.70 1.63 -37.09
CA GLU A 2 -2.84 2.57 -35.95
C GLU A 2 -3.75 2.06 -34.82
N ASN A 3 -4.90 1.46 -35.16
CA ASN A 3 -5.86 0.94 -34.16
C ASN A 3 -5.27 -0.13 -33.22
N VAL A 4 -4.29 -0.91 -33.69
CA VAL A 4 -3.64 -1.95 -32.87
C VAL A 4 -2.68 -1.31 -31.85
N LYS A 5 -1.99 -0.23 -32.23
CA LYS A 5 -1.12 0.53 -31.33
C LYS A 5 -1.92 1.32 -30.29
N GLU A 6 -3.07 1.86 -30.68
CA GLU A 6 -4.03 2.53 -29.79
C GLU A 6 -4.58 1.56 -28.73
N LEU A 7 -4.95 0.35 -29.16
CA LEU A 7 -5.40 -0.73 -28.29
C LEU A 7 -4.30 -1.13 -27.31
N TYR A 8 -3.06 -1.26 -27.79
CA TYR A 8 -1.91 -1.61 -26.94
C TYR A 8 -1.64 -0.56 -25.86
N LYS A 9 -1.65 0.74 -26.23
CA LYS A 9 -1.52 1.85 -25.26
C LYS A 9 -2.66 1.86 -24.24
N THR A 10 -3.88 1.57 -24.67
CA THR A 10 -5.06 1.53 -23.79
C THR A 10 -5.01 0.36 -22.81
N VAL A 11 -4.53 -0.80 -23.25
CA VAL A 11 -4.32 -1.98 -22.39
C VAL A 11 -3.17 -1.73 -21.42
N GLU A 12 -2.04 -1.16 -21.86
CA GLU A 12 -0.93 -0.78 -20.97
C GLU A 12 -1.34 0.25 -19.92
N HIS A 13 -2.13 1.26 -20.30
CA HIS A 13 -2.66 2.27 -19.38
C HIS A 13 -3.55 1.64 -18.30
N ASN A 14 -4.42 0.69 -18.68
CA ASN A 14 -5.28 -0.04 -17.74
C ASN A 14 -4.55 -1.12 -16.93
N MET A 15 -3.39 -1.60 -17.41
CA MET A 15 -2.52 -2.54 -16.71
C MET A 15 -1.57 -1.90 -15.70
N LYS A 16 -1.64 -0.57 -15.47
CA LYS A 16 -1.08 0.05 -14.26
C LYS A 16 -1.74 -0.58 -13.04
N LYS A 17 -1.15 -1.68 -12.57
CA LYS A 17 -1.52 -2.41 -11.36
C LYS A 17 -1.74 -1.37 -10.27
N ARG A 18 -2.96 -1.31 -9.73
CA ARG A 18 -3.19 -0.55 -8.50
C ARG A 18 -2.20 -1.10 -7.49
N LYS A 19 -1.18 -0.32 -7.15
CA LYS A 19 -0.30 -0.64 -6.04
C LYS A 19 -1.20 -0.62 -4.83
N THR A 20 -1.54 -1.80 -4.30
CA THR A 20 -2.25 -1.90 -3.03
C THR A 20 -1.30 -1.32 -2.01
N ILE A 21 -1.52 -0.07 -1.62
CA ILE A 21 -0.76 0.55 -0.54
C ILE A 21 -1.33 -0.08 0.74
N PHE A 22 -0.66 -1.10 1.25
CA PHE A 22 -0.93 -1.61 2.59
C PHE A 22 -0.51 -0.52 3.57
N LYS A 23 -1.49 0.25 4.05
CA LYS A 23 -1.26 1.32 5.01
C LYS A 23 -0.97 0.70 6.37
N THR A 24 0.12 1.14 6.98
CA THR A 24 0.55 0.78 8.34
C THR A 24 -0.04 1.72 9.40
N ASP A 25 -1.22 2.30 9.14
CA ASP A 25 -1.88 3.25 10.04
C ASP A 25 -2.85 2.57 11.02
N PHE A 26 -2.77 1.24 11.13
CA PHE A 26 -3.54 0.50 12.13
C PHE A 26 -3.11 0.92 13.53
N LEU A 27 -4.09 1.25 14.38
CA LEU A 27 -3.88 1.74 15.75
C LEU A 27 -3.14 3.08 15.85
N LEU A 28 -2.96 3.82 14.75
CA LEU A 28 -2.53 5.20 14.81
C LEU A 28 -3.74 6.14 14.96
N PRO A 29 -3.60 7.26 15.69
CA PRO A 29 -4.62 8.30 15.71
C PRO A 29 -4.80 8.87 14.31
N LYS A 30 -6.06 9.10 13.91
CA LYS A 30 -6.37 9.80 12.66
C LYS A 30 -5.98 11.26 12.80
N ASN A 31 -4.74 11.56 12.41
CA ASN A 31 -4.21 12.91 12.49
C ASN A 31 -4.58 13.70 11.23
N ASN A 32 -5.12 14.90 11.42
CA ASN A 32 -5.28 15.90 10.37
C ASN A 32 -4.93 17.31 10.90
N PHE A 33 -4.79 18.28 10.01
CA PHE A 33 -4.35 19.64 10.37
C PHE A 33 -5.25 20.28 11.45
N PHE A 34 -6.56 20.12 11.34
CA PHE A 34 -7.52 20.69 12.30
C PHE A 34 -7.50 19.96 13.65
N VAL A 35 -7.29 18.64 13.66
CA VAL A 35 -7.03 17.87 14.89
C VAL A 35 -5.78 18.40 15.60
N GLY A 36 -4.71 18.68 14.86
CA GLY A 36 -3.48 19.28 15.42
C GLY A 36 -3.72 20.68 16.00
N LEU A 37 -4.39 21.56 15.25
CA LEU A 37 -4.73 22.92 15.71
C LEU A 37 -5.66 22.91 16.93
N GLY A 38 -6.71 22.08 16.90
CA GLY A 38 -7.64 21.89 18.00
C GLY A 38 -6.95 21.36 19.26
N SER A 39 -5.99 20.45 19.11
CA SER A 39 -5.20 19.89 20.22
C SER A 39 -4.34 20.95 20.90
N VAL A 40 -3.70 21.86 20.15
CA VAL A 40 -2.90 22.97 20.71
C VAL A 40 -3.77 23.98 21.46
N LEU A 41 -4.95 24.29 20.91
CA LEU A 41 -5.86 25.28 21.48
C LEU A 41 -6.81 24.70 22.55
N ASN A 42 -6.80 23.38 22.74
CA ASN A 42 -7.66 22.61 23.66
C ASN A 42 -9.16 22.96 23.55
N ILE A 43 -9.67 23.17 22.34
CA ILE A 43 -11.02 23.74 22.11
C ILE A 43 -12.14 22.72 22.45
N ALA A 44 -11.89 21.41 22.33
CA ALA A 44 -12.90 20.36 22.42
C ALA A 44 -12.42 19.10 23.19
N GLY A 45 -11.24 19.14 23.81
CA GLY A 45 -10.72 18.02 24.62
C GLY A 45 -10.13 16.87 23.78
N SER A 46 -10.66 15.64 23.89
CA SER A 46 -10.04 14.45 23.28
C SER A 46 -10.26 14.38 21.77
N TYR A 47 -9.22 14.72 20.99
CA TYR A 47 -9.24 14.69 19.52
C TYR A 47 -8.75 13.37 18.89
N PHE A 48 -8.27 12.43 19.70
CA PHE A 48 -7.67 11.20 19.19
C PHE A 48 -8.74 10.13 18.93
N ASP A 49 -9.27 10.11 17.72
CA ASP A 49 -10.02 8.98 17.16
C ASP A 49 -9.02 8.07 16.45
N TYR A 50 -8.79 6.87 16.98
CA TYR A 50 -7.79 5.95 16.41
C TYR A 50 -8.42 5.09 15.32
N ASN A 51 -7.58 4.49 14.50
CA ASN A 51 -8.02 3.51 13.51
C ASN A 51 -8.30 2.16 14.21
N TYR A 52 -9.41 2.10 14.98
CA TYR A 52 -9.79 0.90 15.74
C TYR A 52 -10.49 -0.13 14.85
N SER A 53 -10.23 -1.41 15.13
CA SER A 53 -11.09 -2.50 14.66
C SER A 53 -12.14 -2.86 15.72
N LYS A 54 -13.20 -3.57 15.34
CA LYS A 54 -14.31 -3.88 16.27
C LYS A 54 -13.87 -4.78 17.44
N SER A 55 -12.74 -5.48 17.29
CA SER A 55 -12.10 -6.24 18.35
C SER A 55 -10.57 -6.16 18.26
N ALA A 56 -9.88 -6.38 19.38
CA ALA A 56 -8.42 -6.49 19.43
C ALA A 56 -7.89 -7.57 18.47
N ALA A 57 -8.54 -8.74 18.46
CA ALA A 57 -8.18 -9.84 17.55
C ALA A 57 -8.32 -9.47 16.06
N GLU A 58 -9.27 -8.59 15.70
CA GLU A 58 -9.36 -8.07 14.34
C GLU A 58 -8.23 -7.09 14.02
N ALA A 59 -7.86 -6.23 14.98
CA ALA A 59 -6.75 -5.28 14.81
C ALA A 59 -5.42 -6.02 14.61
N ASP A 60 -5.11 -6.99 15.46
CA ASP A 60 -3.88 -7.78 15.39
C ASP A 60 -3.78 -8.55 14.07
N ARG A 61 -4.89 -9.18 13.65
CA ARG A 61 -4.93 -9.90 12.37
C ARG A 61 -4.65 -8.95 11.20
N LYS A 62 -5.24 -7.75 11.18
CA LYS A 62 -5.01 -6.77 10.10
C LYS A 62 -3.56 -6.30 10.08
N ALA A 63 -2.98 -6.02 11.25
CA ALA A 63 -1.58 -5.63 11.37
C ALA A 63 -0.64 -6.71 10.82
N LEU A 64 -0.78 -7.95 11.30
CA LEU A 64 0.05 -9.08 10.84
C LEU A 64 -0.07 -9.34 9.34
N VAL A 65 -1.30 -9.34 8.80
CA VAL A 65 -1.52 -9.52 7.36
C VAL A 65 -0.87 -8.40 6.56
N SER A 66 -0.98 -7.16 7.03
CA SER A 66 -0.36 -6.00 6.39
C SER A 66 1.17 -6.13 6.34
N ASP A 67 1.80 -6.51 7.46
CA ASP A 67 3.26 -6.66 7.54
C ASP A 67 3.76 -7.75 6.59
N TRP A 68 3.11 -8.92 6.59
CA TRP A 68 3.48 -10.02 5.70
C TRP A 68 3.23 -9.70 4.22
N ALA A 69 2.16 -8.95 3.91
CA ALA A 69 1.90 -8.52 2.55
C ALA A 69 3.00 -7.59 2.03
N ASN A 70 3.47 -6.64 2.84
CA ASN A 70 4.57 -5.74 2.51
C ASN A 70 5.87 -6.53 2.26
N VAL A 71 6.21 -7.48 3.14
CA VAL A 71 7.37 -8.36 2.94
C VAL A 71 7.28 -9.16 1.63
N GLY A 72 6.09 -9.69 1.31
CA GLY A 72 5.84 -10.41 0.06
C GLY A 72 6.04 -9.52 -1.18
N ASP A 73 5.57 -8.28 -1.13
CA ASP A 73 5.74 -7.30 -2.20
C ASP A 73 7.22 -6.90 -2.40
N ASP A 74 7.99 -6.81 -1.31
CA ASP A 74 9.44 -6.57 -1.37
C ASP A 74 10.19 -7.75 -2.02
N PHE A 75 9.87 -8.99 -1.62
CA PHE A 75 10.44 -10.18 -2.25
C PHE A 75 10.13 -10.25 -3.74
N LYS A 76 8.89 -9.98 -4.12
CA LYS A 76 8.46 -9.96 -5.51
C LYS A 76 9.24 -8.92 -6.31
N SER A 77 9.34 -7.70 -5.78
CA SER A 77 10.07 -6.61 -6.42
C SER A 77 11.56 -6.95 -6.58
N ALA A 78 12.18 -7.51 -5.55
CA ALA A 78 13.57 -7.96 -5.59
C ALA A 78 13.78 -9.08 -6.64
N LYS A 79 12.88 -10.06 -6.70
CA LYS A 79 12.91 -11.12 -7.71
C LYS A 79 12.82 -10.55 -9.13
N GLU A 80 11.85 -9.69 -9.39
CA GLU A 80 11.67 -9.07 -10.72
C GLU A 80 12.93 -8.30 -11.16
N VAL A 81 13.54 -7.53 -10.25
CA VAL A 81 14.80 -6.82 -10.51
C VAL A 81 15.96 -7.78 -10.77
N PHE A 82 16.08 -8.84 -9.97
CA PHE A 82 17.12 -9.85 -10.12
C PHE A 82 17.00 -10.59 -11.45
N GLU A 83 15.81 -11.03 -11.82
CA GLU A 83 15.54 -11.76 -13.06
C GLU A 83 15.81 -10.87 -14.28
N LYS A 84 15.38 -9.61 -14.25
CA LYS A 84 15.66 -8.65 -15.33
C LYS A 84 17.16 -8.41 -15.51
N LYS A 85 17.92 -8.30 -14.41
CA LYS A 85 19.37 -8.08 -14.45
C LYS A 85 20.15 -9.30 -14.95
N ASN A 86 19.62 -10.50 -14.75
CA ASN A 86 20.29 -11.76 -15.07
C ASN A 86 19.57 -12.55 -16.18
N SER A 87 18.72 -11.91 -16.97
CA SER A 87 17.86 -12.58 -17.97
C SER A 87 18.65 -13.37 -19.03
N ASN A 88 19.85 -12.92 -19.36
CA ASN A 88 20.78 -13.56 -20.27
C ASN A 88 21.55 -14.76 -19.65
N LYS A 89 21.51 -14.91 -18.32
CA LYS A 89 22.15 -16.02 -17.59
C LYS A 89 21.12 -17.01 -17.04
N LEU A 90 19.90 -16.56 -16.84
CA LEU A 90 18.79 -17.36 -16.35
C LEU A 90 18.05 -17.96 -17.55
N CYS A 91 17.90 -19.28 -17.58
CA CYS A 91 17.10 -19.98 -18.58
C CYS A 91 15.60 -19.86 -18.27
N LEU A 92 15.09 -18.64 -18.15
CA LEU A 92 13.66 -18.37 -17.95
C LEU A 92 12.97 -18.51 -19.31
N LYS A 93 12.16 -19.55 -19.46
CA LYS A 93 11.33 -19.82 -20.65
C LYS A 93 10.10 -18.93 -20.70
#